data_AF-A0A2I0NVR0-F1
#
_entry.id   AF-A0A2I0NVR0-F1
#
_cell.length_a   1.000
_cell.length_b   1.000
_cell.length_c   1.000
_cell.angle_alpha   90.00
_cell.angle_beta   90.00
_cell.angle_gamma   90.00
#
_symmetry.space_group_name_H-M   'P 1'
#
loop_
_entity.id
_entity.type
_entity.pdbx_description
1 polymer ?
#
loop_
_entity_poly.entity_id
_entity_poly.type
_entity_poly.pdbx_seq_one_letter_code
_entity_poly.pdbx_strand_id
1 'polypeptide(L)'
;MAEILAYVHKEGFFHRLHPFTKIAFILLFGLMSILSTNLVFLIFMVVAVLIIAYIANLSTEVMQQFKLIAIMSIILIGLTIITMPSGEILGYLIPSAIPLIGGHIPITTGAIDFGL
;
A
#
# COMPACT_ATOMS: atom_id res chain seq x y z
N MET A 1 -7.87 -17.25 21.56
CA MET A 1 -6.80 -16.96 20.60
C MET A 1 -7.22 -17.56 19.28
N ALA A 2 -7.63 -16.73 18.32
CA ALA A 2 -7.82 -17.21 16.95
C ALA A 2 -6.44 -17.33 16.32
N GLU A 3 -6.10 -18.50 15.80
CA GLU A 3 -4.83 -18.71 15.10
C GLU A 3 -4.79 -17.80 13.85
N ILE A 4 -3.79 -16.93 13.77
CA ILE A 4 -3.57 -15.99 12.65
C ILE A 4 -3.40 -16.71 11.30
N LEU A 5 -3.02 -17.99 11.33
CA LEU A 5 -2.83 -18.84 10.15
C LEU A 5 -3.98 -19.85 9.95
N ALA A 6 -4.95 -19.91 10.86
CA ALA A 6 -6.09 -20.78 10.67
C ALA A 6 -6.98 -20.20 9.56
N TYR A 7 -7.35 -21.07 8.64
CA TYR A 7 -8.31 -20.74 7.61
C TYR A 7 -9.64 -20.34 8.27
N VAL A 8 -10.00 -19.07 8.15
CA VAL A 8 -11.31 -18.57 8.59
C VAL A 8 -12.32 -18.91 7.50
N HIS A 9 -13.15 -19.91 7.75
CA HIS A 9 -14.24 -20.24 6.84
C HIS A 9 -15.33 -19.17 6.95
N LYS A 10 -15.57 -18.44 5.85
CA LYS A 10 -16.73 -17.54 5.73
C LYS A 10 -17.61 -18.02 4.58
N GLU A 11 -18.92 -17.78 4.69
CA GLU A 11 -19.87 -17.99 3.60
C GLU A 11 -19.92 -16.70 2.77
N GLY A 12 -19.00 -16.56 1.81
CA GLY A 12 -18.88 -15.37 0.96
C GLY A 12 -18.82 -15.70 -0.54
N PHE A 13 -19.06 -14.70 -1.40
CA PHE A 13 -18.99 -14.87 -2.87
C PHE A 13 -17.66 -15.52 -3.30
N PHE A 14 -16.55 -15.07 -2.71
CA PHE A 14 -15.23 -15.62 -2.98
C PHE A 14 -15.07 -17.08 -2.57
N HIS A 15 -15.83 -17.60 -1.62
CA HIS A 15 -15.76 -19.02 -1.23
C HIS A 15 -16.38 -19.94 -2.27
N ARG A 16 -17.36 -19.45 -3.05
CA ARG A 16 -18.07 -20.21 -4.09
C ARG A 16 -17.32 -20.27 -5.43
N LEU A 17 -16.30 -19.43 -5.62
CA LEU A 17 -15.49 -19.44 -6.84
C LEU A 17 -14.60 -20.70 -6.90
N HIS A 18 -14.37 -21.18 -8.12
CA HIS A 18 -13.43 -22.27 -8.37
C HIS A 18 -12.01 -21.88 -7.86
N PRO A 19 -11.28 -22.77 -7.17
CA PRO A 19 -9.94 -22.47 -6.65
C PRO A 19 -8.99 -21.88 -7.70
N PHE A 20 -8.94 -22.45 -8.91
CA PHE A 20 -8.14 -21.90 -10.01
C PHE A 20 -8.51 -20.46 -10.38
N THR A 21 -9.80 -20.09 -10.37
CA THR A 21 -10.22 -18.71 -10.67
C THR A 21 -9.69 -17.73 -9.62
N LYS A 22 -9.65 -18.13 -8.34
CA LYS A 22 -9.09 -17.28 -7.28
C LYS A 22 -7.59 -17.07 -7.48
N ILE A 23 -6.85 -18.14 -7.78
CA ILE A 23 -5.41 -18.07 -8.01
C ILE A 23 -5.12 -17.22 -9.25
N ALA A 24 -5.81 -17.46 -10.36
CA ALA A 24 -5.66 -16.68 -11.58
C ALA A 24 -5.96 -15.19 -11.35
N PHE A 25 -7.01 -14.88 -10.56
CA PHE A 25 -7.33 -13.51 -10.17
C PHE A 25 -6.19 -12.85 -9.39
N ILE A 26 -5.67 -13.52 -8.35
CA ILE A 26 -4.56 -12.98 -7.53
C ILE A 26 -3.30 -12.77 -8.38
N LEU A 27 -2.97 -13.71 -9.26
CA LEU A 27 -1.82 -13.60 -10.16
C LEU A 27 -1.96 -12.44 -11.13
N LEU A 28 -3.13 -12.32 -11.78
CA LEU A 28 -3.41 -11.21 -12.69
C LEU A 28 -3.30 -9.86 -11.96
N PHE A 29 -3.94 -9.74 -10.80
CA PHE A 29 -3.93 -8.50 -10.01
C PHE A 29 -2.50 -8.15 -9.58
N GLY A 30 -1.75 -9.12 -9.05
CA GLY A 30 -0.36 -8.93 -8.64
C GLY A 30 0.54 -8.50 -9.79
N LEU A 31 0.43 -9.16 -10.95
CA LEU A 31 1.20 -8.80 -12.15
C LEU A 31 0.86 -7.38 -12.63
N MET A 32 -0.42 -7.03 -12.69
CA MET A 32 -0.85 -5.68 -13.08
C MET A 32 -0.33 -4.62 -12.12
N SER A 33 -0.33 -4.88 -10.81
CA SER A 33 0.21 -3.97 -9.80
C SER A 33 1.73 -3.78 -9.94
N ILE A 34 2.49 -4.84 -10.25
CA ILE A 34 3.96 -4.75 -10.40
C ILE A 34 4.35 -4.05 -11.71
N LEU A 35 3.61 -4.28 -12.79
CA LEU A 35 3.95 -3.77 -14.11
C LEU A 35 3.46 -2.33 -14.35
N SER A 36 2.60 -1.80 -13.48
CA SER A 36 2.05 -0.45 -13.63
C SER A 36 2.83 0.58 -12.83
N THR A 37 3.09 1.74 -13.46
CA THR A 37 3.61 2.95 -12.81
C THR A 37 2.56 4.07 -12.76
N ASN A 38 1.33 3.79 -13.24
CA ASN A 38 0.27 4.79 -13.28
C ASN A 38 -0.46 4.83 -11.93
N LEU A 39 -0.29 5.92 -11.18
CA LEU A 39 -0.90 6.13 -9.86
C LEU A 39 -2.44 5.98 -9.88
N VAL A 40 -3.11 6.54 -10.90
CA VAL A 40 -4.58 6.46 -11.01
C VAL A 40 -5.03 5.01 -11.16
N PHE A 41 -4.33 4.24 -11.96
CA PHE A 41 -4.61 2.81 -12.15
C PHE A 41 -4.36 2.02 -10.85
N LEU A 42 -3.26 2.27 -10.14
CA LEU A 42 -2.96 1.60 -8.87
C LEU A 42 -4.01 1.92 -7.79
N ILE A 43 -4.44 3.18 -7.68
CA ILE A 43 -5.53 3.58 -6.78
C ILE A 43 -6.82 2.84 -7.14
N PHE A 44 -7.16 2.77 -8.43
CA PHE A 44 -8.33 2.03 -8.88
C PHE A 44 -8.26 0.55 -8.49
N MET A 45 -7.09 -0.07 -8.63
CA MET A 45 -6.88 -1.46 -8.22
C MET A 45 -7.07 -1.65 -6.71
N VAL A 46 -6.53 -0.76 -5.87
CA VAL A 46 -6.73 -0.81 -4.42
C VAL A 46 -8.21 -0.69 -4.08
N VAL A 47 -8.92 0.28 -4.66
CA VAL A 47 -10.37 0.48 -4.43
C VAL A 47 -11.15 -0.76 -4.88
N ALA A 48 -10.84 -1.34 -6.04
CA ALA A 48 -11.49 -2.55 -6.53
C ALA A 48 -11.32 -3.73 -5.55
N VAL A 49 -10.12 -3.92 -4.99
CA VAL A 49 -9.88 -4.97 -3.97
C VAL A 49 -10.67 -4.71 -2.69
N LEU A 50 -10.77 -3.46 -2.24
CA LEU A 50 -11.56 -3.11 -1.07
C LEU A 50 -13.06 -3.37 -1.29
N ILE A 51 -13.60 -3.04 -2.46
CA ILE A 51 -14.98 -3.36 -2.84
C ILE A 51 -15.20 -4.87 -2.86
N ILE A 52 -14.29 -5.62 -3.47
CA ILE A 52 -14.33 -7.07 -3.49
C ILE A 52 -14.31 -7.67 -2.08
N ALA A 53 -13.42 -7.18 -1.22
CA ALA A 53 -13.34 -7.61 0.17
C ALA A 53 -14.64 -7.36 0.93
N TYR A 54 -15.28 -6.22 0.67
CA TYR A 54 -16.58 -5.89 1.24
C TYR A 54 -17.67 -6.88 0.76
N ILE A 55 -17.78 -7.12 -0.55
CA ILE A 55 -18.75 -8.08 -1.12
C ILE A 55 -18.48 -9.52 -0.62
N ALA A 56 -17.22 -9.87 -0.37
CA ALA A 56 -16.81 -11.17 0.12
C ALA A 56 -17.01 -11.37 1.64
N ASN A 57 -17.47 -10.35 2.37
CA ASN A 57 -17.55 -10.35 3.85
C ASN A 57 -16.18 -10.55 4.55
N LEU A 58 -15.10 -10.08 3.91
CA LEU A 58 -13.72 -10.16 4.39
C LEU A 58 -13.15 -8.78 4.77
N SER A 59 -14.01 -7.77 4.94
CA SER A 59 -13.60 -6.39 5.20
C SER A 59 -12.79 -6.23 6.48
N THR A 60 -13.11 -6.98 7.54
CA THR A 60 -12.40 -6.91 8.82
C THR A 60 -10.96 -7.40 8.72
N GLU A 61 -10.75 -8.54 8.06
CA GLU A 61 -9.42 -9.14 7.88
C GLU A 61 -8.57 -8.29 6.94
N VAL A 62 -9.17 -7.84 5.83
CA VAL A 62 -8.48 -6.97 4.86
C VAL A 62 -8.13 -5.62 5.51
N MET A 63 -8.99 -5.04 6.34
CA MET A 63 -8.69 -3.79 7.03
C MET A 63 -7.55 -3.94 8.05
N GLN A 64 -7.45 -5.10 8.73
CA GLN A 64 -6.32 -5.37 9.62
C GLN A 64 -5.00 -5.44 8.85
N GLN A 65 -4.99 -6.11 7.69
CA GLN A 65 -3.81 -6.15 6.82
C GLN A 65 -3.50 -4.77 6.24
N PHE A 66 -4.50 -4.01 5.82
CA PHE A 66 -4.32 -2.66 5.27
C PHE A 66 -3.67 -1.71 6.28
N LYS A 67 -4.05 -1.79 7.56
CA LYS A 67 -3.39 -1.01 8.63
C LYS A 67 -1.90 -1.35 8.76
N LEU A 68 -1.55 -2.63 8.72
CA LEU A 68 -0.16 -3.07 8.80
C LEU A 68 0.63 -2.60 7.58
N ILE A 69 0.06 -2.73 6.39
CA ILE A 69 0.67 -2.25 5.14
C ILE A 69 0.86 -0.74 5.18
N ALA A 70 -0.13 0.04 5.64
CA ALA A 70 -0.02 1.49 5.73
C ALA A 70 1.15 1.94 6.63
N ILE A 71 1.36 1.27 7.77
CA ILE A 71 2.51 1.53 8.65
C ILE A 71 3.82 1.21 7.93
N MET A 72 3.89 0.07 7.24
CA MET A 72 5.06 -0.31 6.45
C MET A 72 5.34 0.69 5.32
N SER A 73 4.30 1.15 4.61
CA SER A 73 4.41 2.16 3.56
C SER A 73 4.94 3.48 4.10
N ILE A 74 4.47 3.96 5.26
CA ILE A 74 5.00 5.19 5.88
C ILE A 74 6.50 5.06 6.16
N ILE A 75 6.94 3.92 6.68
CA ILE A 75 8.36 3.68 6.96
C ILE A 75 9.16 3.66 5.65
N LEU A 76 8.68 2.95 4.63
CA LEU A 76 9.36 2.88 3.33
C LEU A 76 9.43 4.24 2.64
N ILE A 77 8.35 5.03 2.66
CA ILE A 77 8.34 6.41 2.13
C ILE A 77 9.31 7.30 2.94
N GLY A 78 9.34 7.14 4.27
CA GLY A 78 10.33 7.84 5.09
C GLY A 78 11.77 7.50 4.68
N LEU A 79 12.04 6.23 4.38
CA LEU A 79 13.34 5.80 3.87
C LEU A 79 13.63 6.36 2.47
N THR A 80 12.65 6.41 1.56
CA THR A 80 12.87 7.00 0.22
C THR A 80 13.17 8.50 0.33
N ILE A 81 12.48 9.23 1.21
CA ILE A 81 12.77 10.65 1.49
C ILE A 81 14.21 10.84 1.96
N ILE A 82 14.72 9.97 2.83
CA ILE A 82 16.08 10.08 3.35
C ILE A 82 17.13 9.66 2.31
N THR A 83 16.81 8.73 1.41
CA THR A 83 17.81 8.07 0.53
C THR A 83 17.79 8.55 -0.91
N MET A 84 16.71 9.21 -1.36
CA MET A 84 16.52 9.59 -2.76
C MET A 84 16.40 11.12 -2.94
N PRO A 85 17.54 11.84 -3.01
CA PRO A 85 17.56 13.29 -3.22
C PRO A 85 17.36 13.63 -4.71
N SER A 86 16.23 13.24 -5.28
CA SER A 86 15.87 13.48 -6.69
C SER A 86 14.62 14.34 -6.81
N GLY A 87 14.63 15.30 -7.74
CA GLY A 87 13.49 16.16 -8.04
C GLY A 87 13.49 17.51 -7.30
N GLU A 88 12.36 18.19 -7.35
CA GLU A 88 12.17 19.49 -6.71
C GLU A 88 11.91 19.33 -5.21
N ILE A 89 12.40 20.26 -4.40
CA ILE A 89 12.18 20.26 -2.95
C ILE A 89 10.81 20.85 -2.68
N LEU A 90 9.88 20.03 -2.19
CA LEU A 90 8.53 20.45 -1.79
C LEU A 90 8.50 21.03 -0.38
N GLY A 91 9.48 20.66 0.45
CA GLY A 91 9.62 21.14 1.82
C GLY A 91 10.75 20.43 2.54
N TYR A 92 10.84 20.63 3.85
CA TYR A 92 11.83 19.97 4.70
C TYR A 92 11.13 19.19 5.80
N LEU A 93 11.57 17.96 6.04
CA LEU A 93 11.07 17.13 7.13
C LEU A 93 11.36 17.77 8.49
N ILE A 94 12.51 18.47 8.58
CA ILE A 94 12.89 19.27 9.74
C ILE A 94 12.75 20.75 9.34
N PRO A 95 11.81 21.50 9.95
CA PRO A 95 11.61 22.91 9.64
C PRO A 95 12.90 23.72 9.73
N SER A 96 13.12 24.61 8.76
CA SER A 96 14.29 25.50 8.70
C SER A 96 14.39 26.47 9.88
N ALA A 97 13.30 26.63 10.64
CA ALA A 97 13.26 27.44 11.86
C ALA A 97 14.01 26.80 13.06
N ILE A 98 14.36 25.52 12.99
CA ILE A 98 15.08 24.83 14.07
C ILE A 98 16.58 25.12 13.97
N PRO A 99 17.20 25.79 14.95
CA PRO A 99 18.64 26.02 14.97
C PRO A 99 19.39 24.68 14.96
N LEU A 100 20.56 24.63 14.31
CA LEU A 100 21.47 23.47 14.18
C LEU A 100 21.06 22.34 13.21
N ILE A 101 19.77 21.99 13.07
CA ILE A 101 19.33 20.79 12.30
C ILE A 101 18.27 21.13 11.23
N GLY A 102 17.74 22.36 11.22
CA GLY A 102 16.72 22.78 10.26
C GLY A 102 17.20 22.70 8.81
N GLY A 103 16.38 22.11 7.93
CA GLY A 103 16.63 22.10 6.49
C GLY A 103 17.55 20.98 5.95
N HIS A 104 18.05 20.07 6.78
CA HIS A 104 18.97 19.02 6.32
C HIS A 104 18.32 17.83 5.62
N ILE A 105 17.02 17.60 5.85
CA ILE A 105 16.28 16.48 5.25
C ILE A 105 15.20 17.06 4.32
N PRO A 106 15.51 17.28 3.03
CA PRO A 106 14.52 17.75 2.06
C PRO A 106 13.54 16.64 1.70
N ILE A 107 12.26 17.01 1.57
CA ILE A 107 11.22 16.17 0.98
C ILE A 107 11.16 16.54 -0.50
N THR A 108 11.56 15.63 -1.38
CA THR A 108 11.63 15.89 -2.82
C THR A 108 10.47 15.22 -3.57
N THR A 109 10.11 15.76 -4.73
CA THR A 109 9.10 15.16 -5.62
C THR A 109 9.48 13.74 -6.01
N GLY A 110 10.74 13.48 -6.34
CA GLY A 110 11.20 12.14 -6.73
C GLY A 110 11.11 11.12 -5.60
N ALA A 111 11.32 11.52 -4.35
CA ALA A 111 11.17 10.61 -3.21
C ALA A 111 9.71 10.22 -2.95
N ILE A 112 8.78 11.16 -3.17
CA ILE A 112 7.33 10.93 -3.04
C ILE A 112 6.82 10.08 -4.20
N ASP A 113 7.18 10.44 -5.43
CA ASP A 113 6.72 9.74 -6.64
C ASP A 113 7.24 8.29 -6.69
N PHE A 114 8.42 8.02 -6.12
CA PHE A 114 8.96 6.67 -6.01
C PHE A 114 8.43 5.89 -4.80
N GLY A 115 8.07 6.59 -3.72
CA GLY A 115 7.57 5.97 -2.49
C GLY A 115 6.08 5.61 -2.52
N LEU A 116 5.30 6.25 -3.40
CA LEU A 116 3.86 6.02 -3.62
C LEU A 116 3.59 4.96 -4.69
#